data_AF-A0A3B1AR46-F1
#
_entry.id   AF-A0A3B1AR46-F1
#
_cell.length_a   1.000
_cell.length_b   1.000
_cell.length_c   1.000
_cell.angle_alpha   90.00
_cell.angle_beta   90.00
_cell.angle_gamma   90.00
#
_symmetry.space_group_name_H-M   'P 1'
#
loop_
_entity.id
_entity.type
_entity.pdbx_description
1 polymer ?
#
loop_
_entity_poly.entity_id
_entity_poly.type
_entity_poly.pdbx_seq_one_letter_code
_entity_poly.pdbx_strand_id
1 'polypeptide(L)' 'MIKDSVKQQVINIVRSQLVVRPKDFKAFGLPKDYLYLFEKEGIIERVGRGLYQWPNKDLRKVMQPYVENLV' A
#
# COMPACT_ATOMS: atom_id res chain seq x y z
N MET A 1 0.53 -24.88 10.13
CA MET A 1 0.59 -23.45 9.75
C MET A 1 -0.23 -23.26 8.49
N ILE A 2 -1.34 -22.52 8.54
CA ILE A 2 -2.06 -22.13 7.32
C ILE A 2 -1.31 -20.92 6.75
N LYS A 3 -0.82 -21.04 5.51
CA LYS A 3 -0.15 -19.95 4.82
C LYS A 3 -1.22 -19.05 4.20
N ASP A 4 -1.12 -17.74 4.39
CA ASP A 4 -2.01 -16.77 3.76
C ASP A 4 -2.02 -16.95 2.23
N SER A 5 -3.18 -16.76 1.61
CA SER A 5 -3.28 -16.71 0.15
C SER A 5 -2.47 -15.53 -0.40
N VAL A 6 -2.02 -15.61 -1.65
CA VAL A 6 -1.30 -14.51 -2.32
C VAL A 6 -2.10 -13.20 -2.25
N LYS A 7 -3.43 -13.28 -2.47
CA LYS A 7 -4.35 -12.15 -2.32
C LYS A 7 -4.23 -11.51 -0.93
N GLN A 8 -4.27 -12.32 0.11
CA GLN A 8 -4.19 -11.85 1.50
C GLN A 8 -2.82 -11.27 1.85
N GLN A 9 -1.74 -11.88 1.35
CA GLN A 9 -0.38 -11.36 1.53
C GLN A 9 -0.24 -9.96 0.91
N VAL A 10 -0.80 -9.74 -0.29
CA VAL A 10 -0.81 -8.42 -0.91
C VAL A 10 -1.58 -7.41 -0.06
N ILE A 11 -2.79 -7.75 0.40
CA ILE A 11 -3.60 -6.89 1.27
C ILE A 11 -2.81 -6.51 2.53
N ASN A 12 -2.16 -7.49 3.17
CA ASN A 12 -1.41 -7.26 4.41
C ASN A 12 -0.24 -6.28 4.20
N ILE A 13 0.45 -6.36 3.05
CA ILE A 13 1.53 -5.42 2.70
C ILE A 13 0.99 -4.01 2.46
N VAL A 14 -0.09 -3.85 1.68
CA VAL A 14 -0.66 -2.51 1.43
C VAL A 14 -1.18 -1.88 2.73
N ARG A 15 -1.76 -2.68 3.62
CA ARG A 15 -2.23 -2.22 4.93
C ARG A 15 -1.11 -1.81 5.87
N SER A 16 0.08 -2.41 5.78
CA SER A 16 1.20 -2.09 6.68
C SER A 16 1.97 -0.86 6.22
N GLN A 17 2.08 -0.61 4.92
CA GLN A 17 2.85 0.51 4.36
C GLN A 17 1.98 1.74 4.07
N LEU A 18 2.57 2.94 4.08
CA LEU A 18 1.82 4.17 3.73
C LEU A 18 1.49 4.19 2.25
N VAL A 19 2.48 3.88 1.42
CA VAL A 19 2.37 3.78 -0.03
C VAL A 19 3.22 2.61 -0.48
N VAL A 20 2.74 1.88 -1.48
CA VAL A 20 3.45 0.79 -2.14
C VAL A 20 3.56 1.05 -3.63
N ARG A 21 4.56 0.43 -4.27
CA ARG A 21 4.77 0.44 -5.71
C ARG A 21 4.80 -0.98 -6.27
N PRO A 22 4.45 -1.17 -7.56
CA PRO A 22 4.57 -2.47 -8.23
C PRO A 22 5.92 -3.17 -8.06
N LYS A 23 7.02 -2.41 -8.02
CA LYS A 23 8.37 -2.99 -7.86
C LYS A 23 8.63 -3.56 -6.46
N ASP A 24 7.93 -3.09 -5.44
CA ASP A 24 8.11 -3.57 -4.07
C ASP A 24 7.61 -5.03 -3.97
N PHE A 25 6.58 -5.38 -4.73
CA PHE A 25 6.02 -6.74 -4.81
C PHE A 25 6.96 -7.73 -5.51
N LYS A 26 7.78 -7.27 -6.45
CA LYS A 26 8.80 -8.11 -7.09
C LYS A 26 9.81 -8.63 -6.06
N ALA A 27 10.19 -7.80 -5.07
CA ALA A 27 11.12 -8.20 -4.01
C ALA A 27 10.53 -9.30 -3.09
N PHE A 28 9.20 -9.34 -2.95
CA PHE A 28 8.49 -10.35 -2.17
C PHE A 28 8.06 -11.58 -3.00
N GLY A 29 8.39 -11.64 -4.29
CA GLY A 29 7.91 -12.69 -5.20
C GLY A 29 6.40 -12.67 -5.42
N LEU A 30 5.76 -11.51 -5.23
CA LEU A 30 4.32 -11.34 -5.32
C LEU A 30 3.91 -10.72 -6.67
N PRO A 31 2.74 -11.10 -7.23
CA PRO A 31 2.26 -10.54 -8.48
C PRO A 31 1.75 -9.11 -8.27
N LYS A 32 2.33 -8.18 -9.02
CA LYS A 32 1.94 -6.76 -9.01
C LYS A 32 0.51 -6.51 -9.51
N ASP A 33 -0.04 -7.43 -10.31
CA ASP A 33 -1.34 -7.27 -10.97
C ASP A 33 -2.49 -7.17 -9.95
N TYR A 34 -2.30 -7.69 -8.74
CA TYR A 34 -3.25 -7.46 -7.65
C TYR A 34 -3.38 -5.99 -7.27
N LEU A 35 -2.35 -5.15 -7.42
CA LEU A 35 -2.48 -3.72 -7.17
C LEU A 35 -3.46 -3.08 -8.17
N TYR A 36 -3.38 -3.46 -9.44
CA TYR A 36 -4.30 -3.00 -10.47
C TYR A 36 -5.71 -3.54 -10.26
N LEU A 37 -5.83 -4.82 -9.94
CA LEU A 37 -7.13 -5.46 -9.66
C LEU A 37 -7.81 -4.78 -8.45
N PHE A 38 -7.08 -4.58 -7.36
CA PHE A 38 -7.64 -3.97 -6.15
C PHE A 38 -7.96 -2.49 -6.33
N GLU A 39 -7.20 -1.75 -7.14
CA GLU A 39 -7.56 -0.39 -7.56
C GLU A 39 -8.89 -0.41 -8.30
N LYS A 40 -9.05 -1.30 -9.30
CA LYS A 40 -10.28 -1.46 -10.07
C LYS A 40 -11.48 -1.86 -9.21
N GLU A 41 -11.26 -2.70 -8.20
CA GLU A 41 -12.28 -3.15 -7.25
C GLU A 41 -12.55 -2.12 -6.13
N GLY A 42 -11.82 -1.00 -6.07
CA GLY A 42 -11.98 0.02 -5.04
C GLY A 42 -11.47 -0.38 -3.65
N ILE A 43 -10.68 -1.45 -3.54
CA ILE A 43 -10.11 -1.95 -2.28
C ILE A 43 -8.93 -1.06 -1.84
N ILE A 44 -8.17 -0.55 -2.80
CA ILE A 44 -7.02 0.35 -2.58
C ILE A 44 -7.12 1.56 -3.51
N GLU A 45 -6.39 2.61 -3.20
CA GLU A 45 -6.39 3.85 -3.98
C GLU A 45 -5.08 4.04 -4.73
N ARG A 46 -5.16 4.52 -5.98
CA ARG A 46 -3.99 4.97 -6.74
C ARG A 46 -3.83 6.48 -6.56
N VAL A 47 -2.90 6.88 -5.69
CA VAL A 47 -2.64 8.29 -5.35
C VAL A 47 -1.62 8.98 -6.25
N GLY A 48 -1.01 8.23 -7.17
CA GLY A 48 -0.07 8.77 -8.15
C GLY A 48 0.41 7.72 -9.13
N ARG A 49 1.32 8.10 -10.03
CA ARG A 49 1.87 7.19 -11.06
C ARG A 49 2.61 6.02 -10.40
N GLY A 50 1.94 4.88 -10.34
CA GLY A 50 2.47 3.65 -9.75
C GLY A 50 2.55 3.69 -8.21
N LEU A 51 1.81 4.59 -7.57
CA LEU A 51 1.72 4.73 -6.11
C LEU A 51 0.34 4.29 -5.66
N TYR A 52 0.30 3.29 -4.78
CA TYR A 52 -0.93 2.70 -4.26
C TYR A 52 -0.95 2.79 -2.74
N GLN A 53 -2.12 3.01 -2.15
CA GLN A 53 -2.29 3.09 -0.70
C GLN A 53 -3.55 2.39 -0.24
N TRP A 54 -3.56 2.01 1.04
CA TRP A 54 -4.81 1.65 1.70
C TRP A 54 -5.70 2.90 1.81
N PRO A 55 -7.02 2.79 1.58
CA PRO A 55 -7.92 3.94 1.65
C PRO A 55 -7.84 4.64 3.00
N ASN A 56 -7.95 5.97 3.00
CA ASN A 56 -7.89 6.84 4.19
C ASN A 56 -6.58 6.76 5.00
N LYS A 57 -5.52 6.16 4.46
CA LYS A 57 -4.19 6.18 5.09
C LYS A 57 -3.53 7.53 4.79
N ASP A 58 -3.84 8.52 5.62
CA ASP A 58 -3.44 9.90 5.40
C ASP A 58 -1.94 10.10 5.62
N LEU A 59 -1.20 10.29 4.52
CA LEU A 59 0.23 10.62 4.53
C LEU A 59 0.55 11.85 5.38
N ARG A 60 -0.36 12.84 5.44
CA ARG A 60 -0.14 14.08 6.18
C ARG A 60 -0.13 13.87 7.70
N LYS A 61 -0.94 12.94 8.21
CA LYS A 61 -0.98 12.61 9.65
C LYS A 61 0.33 12.02 10.16
N VAL A 62 1.07 11.32 9.30
CA VAL A 62 2.39 10.77 9.68
C VAL A 62 3.46 11.85 9.67
N MET A 63 3.33 12.87 8.82
CA MET A 63 4.28 13.99 8.77
C MET A 63 4.01 15.07 9.83
N GLN A 64 2.77 15.23 10.30
CA GLN A 64 2.39 16.20 11.36
C GLN A 64 3.36 16.29 12.55
N PRO A 65 3.76 15.18 13.20
CA PRO A 65 4.70 15.27 14.32
C PRO A 65 6.08 15.82 13.94
N TYR A 66 6.47 15.79 12.66
CA TYR A 66 7.74 16.36 12.20
C TYR A 66 7.64 17.85 11.84
N VAL A 67 6.45 18.35 11.50
CA VAL A 67 6.25 19.76 11.16
C VAL A 67 6.08 20.60 12.43
N GLU A 68 5.44 20.07 13.47
CA GLU A 68 5.27 20.75 14.76
C GLU A 68 6.58 20.98 15.51
N ASN A 69 7.62 20.17 15.26
CA ASN A 69 8.93 20.31 15.88
C ASN A 69 9.89 21.24 15.10
N LEU A 70 9.42 21.88 14.03
CA LEU A 70 10.22 22.77 13.17
C LEU A 70 9.84 24.25 13.31
N VAL A 71 9.01 24.61 14.30
CA VAL A 71 8.55 25.99 14.56
C VAL A 71 8.87 26.39 15.99
#